data_AF-A0A662RYZ7-F1
#
_entry.id   AF-A0A662RYZ7-F1
#
_cell.length_a   1.000
_cell.length_b   1.000
_cell.length_c   1.000
_cell.angle_alpha   90.00
_cell.angle_beta   90.00
_cell.angle_gamma   90.00
#
_symmetry.space_group_name_H-M   'P 1'
#
loop_
_entity.id
_entity.type
_entity.pdbx_description
1 polymer ?
#
loop_
_entity_poly.entity_id
_entity_poly.type
_entity_poly.pdbx_seq_one_letter_code
_entity_poly.pdbx_strand_id
1 'polypeptide(L)'
;MQFLIERARKGLQSNEILNVDRSKHIATIIIENTPIDVDFTKTASENASRYYNQAKKLSLKINRGKEMLKTLESKLSVMKGEVEVLQISRRPKIRRKRKWFERFRWFFSTEGFLVIGGKDRATNKELVRRYMEMDDLFFHIEQPGGAVVLVKTRGRVVGNETLTQAADYAASFSRAWREGLSYADVYYVRGEQVLSHPPPGMYIPKGSFYIKGKRTYLKGRLELAIGLWELDGELRITSCPVEASNRMKVKVRVVPGDMEKLGTAKMIKEILENELKKVTNMSLYLDLDEILKALPPGRFRIMRR
;
A
#
# COMPACT_ATOMS: atom_id res chain seq x y z
N MET A 1 -31.48 -26.70 52.95
CA MET A 1 -30.17 -26.10 53.30
C MET A 1 -30.06 -25.68 54.77
N GLN A 2 -30.89 -24.76 55.28
CA GLN A 2 -30.81 -24.30 56.68
C GLN A 2 -30.94 -25.44 57.70
N PHE A 3 -31.86 -26.37 57.46
CA PHE A 3 -32.05 -27.58 58.27
C PHE A 3 -30.79 -28.50 58.29
N LEU A 4 -30.09 -28.63 57.15
CA LEU A 4 -28.87 -29.44 57.05
C LEU A 4 -27.67 -28.80 57.75
N ILE A 5 -27.57 -27.46 57.68
CA ILE A 5 -26.59 -26.66 58.40
C ILE A 5 -26.75 -26.84 59.92
N GLU A 6 -27.99 -26.84 60.42
CA GLU A 6 -28.27 -27.01 61.86
C GLU A 6 -27.96 -28.44 62.35
N ARG A 7 -28.24 -29.46 61.53
CA ARG A 7 -27.86 -30.85 61.81
C ARG A 7 -26.33 -31.02 61.84
N ALA A 8 -25.62 -30.43 60.88
CA ALA A 8 -24.15 -30.43 60.87
C ALA A 8 -23.58 -29.75 62.13
N ARG A 9 -24.19 -28.64 62.58
CA ARG A 9 -23.80 -27.95 63.83
C ARG A 9 -24.01 -28.79 65.09
N LYS A 10 -25.13 -29.53 65.16
CA LYS A 10 -25.47 -30.41 66.29
C LYS A 10 -24.77 -31.78 66.24
N GLY A 11 -23.97 -32.06 65.20
CA GLY A 11 -23.28 -33.33 65.02
C GLY A 11 -24.19 -34.51 64.66
N LEU A 12 -25.39 -34.23 64.14
CA LEU A 12 -26.37 -35.24 63.74
C LEU A 12 -26.08 -35.70 62.31
N GLN A 13 -25.94 -37.02 62.10
CA GLN A 13 -25.73 -37.60 60.78
C GLN A 13 -26.98 -37.44 59.89
N SER A 14 -26.80 -37.10 58.62
CA SER A 14 -27.84 -37.06 57.57
C SER A 14 -27.25 -37.58 56.27
N ASN A 15 -28.04 -38.27 55.44
CA ASN A 15 -27.57 -38.79 54.15
C ASN A 15 -27.11 -37.67 53.19
N GLU A 16 -27.56 -36.42 53.40
CA GLU A 16 -27.12 -35.28 52.59
C GLU A 16 -25.87 -34.56 53.11
N ILE A 17 -25.22 -35.03 54.19
CA ILE A 17 -23.97 -34.47 54.73
C ILE A 17 -22.82 -35.44 54.44
N LEU A 18 -21.92 -35.07 53.54
CA LEU A 18 -20.81 -35.92 53.09
C LEU A 18 -19.60 -35.87 54.03
N ASN A 19 -19.27 -34.68 54.53
CA ASN A 19 -18.13 -34.48 55.42
C ASN A 19 -18.34 -33.26 56.30
N VAL A 20 -17.80 -33.28 57.52
CA VAL A 20 -17.83 -32.14 58.44
C VAL A 20 -16.42 -31.92 58.99
N ASP A 21 -15.73 -30.93 58.45
CA ASP A 21 -14.45 -30.45 58.97
C ASP A 21 -14.69 -29.43 60.08
N ARG A 22 -14.66 -29.92 61.33
CA ARG A 22 -14.85 -29.09 62.53
C ARG A 22 -13.71 -28.08 62.75
N SER A 23 -12.51 -28.35 62.25
CA SER A 23 -11.36 -27.45 62.42
C SER A 23 -11.52 -26.18 61.59
N LYS A 24 -12.13 -26.30 60.41
CA LYS A 24 -12.39 -25.17 59.48
C LYS A 24 -13.82 -24.67 59.54
N HIS A 25 -14.67 -25.26 60.38
CA HIS A 25 -16.08 -24.95 60.49
C HIS A 25 -16.88 -25.18 59.19
N ILE A 26 -16.43 -26.10 58.34
CA ILE A 26 -17.02 -26.37 57.02
C ILE A 26 -17.70 -27.74 57.01
N ALA A 27 -18.92 -27.80 56.48
CA ALA A 27 -19.62 -29.04 56.17
C ALA A 27 -19.87 -29.11 54.66
N THR A 28 -19.55 -30.23 54.04
CA THR A 28 -19.90 -30.49 52.64
C THR A 28 -21.30 -31.10 52.61
N ILE A 29 -22.27 -30.37 52.08
CA ILE A 29 -23.66 -30.80 51.95
C ILE A 29 -24.02 -31.02 50.48
N ILE A 30 -24.87 -31.99 50.20
CA ILE A 30 -25.40 -32.22 48.85
C ILE A 30 -26.66 -31.37 48.68
N ILE A 31 -26.65 -30.49 47.69
CA ILE A 31 -27.84 -29.77 47.21
C ILE A 31 -28.00 -30.11 45.74
N GLU A 32 -29.16 -30.64 45.35
CA GLU A 32 -29.45 -30.99 43.95
C GLU A 32 -28.34 -31.84 43.29
N ASN A 33 -27.87 -32.86 44.01
CA ASN A 33 -26.77 -33.75 43.60
C ASN A 33 -25.39 -33.08 43.44
N THR A 34 -25.23 -31.83 43.88
CA THR A 34 -23.95 -31.12 43.87
C THR A 34 -23.41 -30.98 45.29
N PRO A 35 -22.19 -31.45 45.59
CA PRO A 35 -21.55 -31.22 46.87
C PRO A 35 -21.11 -29.74 46.98
N ILE A 36 -21.61 -29.05 48.01
CA ILE A 36 -21.31 -27.65 48.29
C ILE A 36 -20.77 -27.54 49.71
N ASP A 37 -19.63 -26.88 49.84
CA ASP A 37 -19.04 -26.57 51.15
C ASP A 37 -19.78 -25.40 51.80
N VAL A 38 -20.32 -25.60 52.99
CA VAL A 38 -21.02 -24.55 53.74
C VAL A 38 -20.40 -24.38 55.11
N ASP A 39 -20.27 -23.13 55.54
CA ASP A 39 -19.87 -22.82 56.91
C ASP A 39 -21.06 -23.09 57.83
N PHE A 40 -20.97 -24.11 58.68
CA PHE A 40 -22.10 -24.50 59.53
C PHE A 40 -22.31 -23.54 60.73
N THR A 41 -21.40 -22.60 60.97
CA THR A 41 -21.57 -21.52 61.97
C THR A 41 -22.44 -20.38 61.45
N LYS A 42 -22.67 -20.33 60.13
CA LYS A 42 -23.46 -19.29 59.46
C LYS A 42 -24.80 -19.82 58.93
N THR A 43 -25.70 -18.91 58.63
CA THR A 43 -26.99 -19.24 58.00
C THR A 43 -26.82 -19.62 56.53
N ALA A 44 -27.83 -20.25 55.94
CA ALA A 44 -27.89 -20.56 54.52
C ALA A 44 -27.79 -19.28 53.66
N SER A 45 -28.45 -18.20 54.09
CA SER A 45 -28.43 -16.90 53.40
C SER A 45 -27.02 -16.28 53.40
N GLU A 46 -26.31 -16.35 54.53
CA GLU A 46 -24.93 -15.84 54.63
C GLU A 46 -23.95 -16.67 53.79
N ASN A 47 -24.10 -17.99 53.76
CA ASN A 47 -23.30 -18.85 52.88
C ASN A 47 -23.58 -18.58 51.40
N ALA A 48 -24.84 -18.43 51.01
CA ALA A 48 -25.23 -18.06 49.65
C ALA A 48 -24.66 -16.68 49.25
N SER A 49 -24.75 -15.70 50.15
CA SER A 49 -24.19 -14.36 49.95
C SER A 49 -22.66 -14.40 49.81
N ARG A 50 -21.96 -15.24 50.57
CA ARG A 50 -20.52 -15.46 50.42
C ARG A 50 -20.17 -15.98 49.02
N TYR A 51 -20.83 -17.03 48.56
CA TYR A 51 -20.60 -17.60 47.23
C TYR A 51 -20.91 -16.60 46.12
N TYR A 52 -22.04 -15.88 46.24
CA TYR A 52 -22.42 -14.84 45.29
C TYR A 52 -21.36 -13.72 45.22
N ASN A 53 -20.88 -13.25 46.37
CA ASN A 53 -19.84 -12.22 46.44
C ASN A 53 -18.50 -12.70 45.89
N GLN A 54 -18.13 -13.97 46.10
CA GLN A 54 -16.95 -14.58 45.49
C GLN A 54 -17.07 -14.66 43.97
N ALA A 55 -18.21 -15.14 43.45
CA ALA A 55 -18.48 -15.20 42.02
C ALA A 55 -18.41 -13.81 41.38
N LYS A 56 -19.00 -12.79 42.02
CA LYS A 56 -18.95 -11.39 41.56
C LYS A 56 -17.52 -10.83 41.54
N LYS A 57 -16.69 -11.14 42.54
CA LYS A 57 -15.27 -10.73 42.56
C LYS A 57 -14.48 -11.41 41.46
N LEU A 58 -14.73 -12.69 41.20
CA LEU A 58 -14.07 -13.45 40.13
C LEU A 58 -14.48 -12.94 38.75
N SER A 59 -15.77 -12.65 38.51
CA SER A 59 -16.25 -12.13 37.24
C SER A 59 -15.65 -10.74 36.92
N LEU A 60 -15.54 -9.86 37.92
CA LEU A 60 -14.86 -8.57 37.78
C LEU A 60 -13.38 -8.72 37.40
N LYS A 61 -12.67 -9.70 37.99
CA LYS A 61 -11.27 -9.99 37.63
C LYS A 61 -11.13 -10.49 36.19
N ILE A 62 -12.05 -11.36 35.74
CA ILE A 62 -12.06 -11.88 34.36
C ILE A 62 -12.27 -10.73 33.35
N ASN A 63 -13.23 -9.85 33.60
CA ASN A 63 -13.50 -8.72 32.71
C ASN A 63 -12.30 -7.77 32.61
N ARG A 64 -11.69 -7.42 33.75
CA ARG A 64 -10.46 -6.61 33.75
C ARG A 64 -9.31 -7.29 33.00
N GLY A 65 -9.18 -8.61 33.13
CA GLY A 65 -8.18 -9.38 32.38
C GLY A 65 -8.39 -9.30 30.86
N LYS A 66 -9.63 -9.39 30.39
CA LYS A 66 -9.98 -9.26 28.97
C LYS A 66 -9.67 -7.86 28.40
N GLU A 67 -9.99 -6.80 29.16
CA GLU A 67 -9.66 -5.44 28.76
C GLU A 67 -8.14 -5.21 28.67
N MET A 68 -7.40 -5.76 29.63
CA MET A 68 -5.94 -5.71 29.62
C MET A 68 -5.34 -6.45 28.41
N LEU A 69 -5.86 -7.64 28.08
CA LEU A 69 -5.44 -8.40 26.89
C LEU A 69 -5.66 -7.60 25.61
N LYS A 70 -6.86 -7.01 25.43
CA LYS A 70 -7.16 -6.18 24.26
C LYS A 70 -6.21 -4.98 24.13
N THR A 71 -5.84 -4.39 25.26
CA THR A 71 -4.88 -3.26 25.31
C THR A 71 -3.46 -3.71 25.01
N LEU A 72 -3.06 -4.90 25.47
CA LEU A 72 -1.76 -5.48 25.14
C LEU A 72 -1.67 -5.83 23.65
N GLU A 73 -2.70 -6.44 23.08
CA GLU A 73 -2.76 -6.79 21.66
C GLU A 73 -2.65 -5.55 20.75
N SER A 74 -3.34 -4.46 21.09
CA SER A 74 -3.24 -3.20 20.33
C SER A 74 -1.85 -2.59 20.42
N LYS A 75 -1.23 -2.55 21.61
CA LYS A 75 0.17 -2.13 21.77
C LYS A 75 1.14 -3.00 20.98
N LEU A 76 0.92 -4.32 20.96
CA LEU A 76 1.77 -5.27 20.26
C LEU A 76 1.68 -5.09 18.74
N SER A 77 0.50 -4.73 18.22
CA SER A 77 0.29 -4.34 16.82
C SER A 77 1.06 -3.07 16.44
N VAL A 78 0.98 -2.03 17.28
CA VAL A 78 1.72 -0.76 17.08
C VAL A 78 3.23 -1.01 17.12
N MET A 79 3.72 -1.72 18.14
CA MET A 79 5.14 -2.06 18.28
C MET A 79 5.66 -2.91 17.10
N LYS A 80 4.87 -3.86 16.58
CA LYS A 80 5.23 -4.61 15.37
C LYS A 80 5.39 -3.68 14.16
N GLY A 81 4.47 -2.73 13.97
CA GLY A 81 4.60 -1.71 12.92
C GLY A 81 5.83 -0.82 13.09
N GLU A 82 6.14 -0.39 14.31
CA GLU A 82 7.33 0.40 14.62
C GLU A 82 8.63 -0.38 14.39
N VAL A 83 8.68 -1.65 14.78
CA VAL A 83 9.82 -2.54 14.52
C VAL A 83 10.01 -2.76 13.02
N GLU A 84 8.93 -2.92 12.25
CA GLU A 84 9.00 -3.04 10.79
C GLU A 84 9.57 -1.77 10.14
N VAL A 85 9.14 -0.59 10.59
CA VAL A 85 9.71 0.71 10.16
C VAL A 85 11.18 0.84 10.55
N LEU A 86 11.57 0.41 11.75
CA LEU A 86 12.97 0.42 12.22
C LEU A 86 13.85 -0.59 11.45
N GLN A 87 13.32 -1.75 11.07
CA GLN A 87 14.02 -2.72 10.24
C GLN A 87 14.24 -2.20 8.82
N ILE A 88 13.26 -1.49 8.25
CA ILE A 88 13.38 -0.84 6.94
C ILE A 88 14.42 0.28 6.96
N SER A 89 14.52 1.04 8.06
CA SER A 89 15.52 2.12 8.19
C SER A 89 16.93 1.62 8.48
N ARG A 90 17.08 0.44 9.09
CA ARG A 90 18.38 -0.20 9.44
C ARG A 90 19.01 -1.04 8.33
N ARG A 91 18.30 -1.32 7.23
CA ARG A 91 18.95 -1.95 6.07
C ARG A 91 20.00 -0.99 5.52
N PRO A 92 21.25 -1.44 5.28
CA PRO A 92 22.27 -0.59 4.70
C PRO A 92 21.79 -0.11 3.33
N LYS A 93 21.30 1.14 3.26
CA LYS A 93 21.08 1.83 2.01
C LYS A 93 22.46 2.07 1.44
N ILE A 94 22.95 1.15 0.60
CA ILE A 94 24.07 1.41 -0.31
C ILE A 94 23.78 2.80 -0.88
N ARG A 95 24.70 3.76 -0.63
CA ARG A 95 24.58 5.14 -1.11
C ARG A 95 24.71 5.09 -2.64
N ARG A 96 23.58 4.77 -3.27
CA ARG A 96 23.42 4.61 -4.71
C ARG A 96 23.57 5.97 -5.40
N LYS A 97 24.36 6.02 -6.48
CA LYS A 97 24.46 7.21 -7.33
C LYS A 97 23.20 7.31 -8.17
N ARG A 98 22.16 7.96 -7.62
CA ARG A 98 20.93 8.24 -8.36
C ARG A 98 21.26 9.05 -9.62
N LYS A 99 20.82 8.57 -10.78
CA LYS A 99 20.87 9.38 -12.01
C LYS A 99 19.93 10.57 -11.86
N TRP A 100 20.27 11.67 -12.52
CA TRP A 100 19.50 12.92 -12.42
C TRP A 100 18.02 12.72 -12.80
N PHE A 101 17.73 11.86 -13.79
CA PHE A 101 16.39 11.62 -14.31
C PHE A 101 15.49 10.80 -13.38
N GLU A 102 16.05 10.11 -12.38
CA GLU A 102 15.28 9.27 -11.45
C GLU A 102 14.37 10.07 -10.51
N ARG A 103 14.59 11.39 -10.42
CA ARG A 103 13.64 12.28 -9.76
C ARG A 103 12.32 12.37 -10.51
N PHE A 104 12.29 12.07 -11.81
CA PHE A 104 11.13 12.06 -12.69
C PHE A 104 10.61 10.63 -12.89
N ARG A 105 9.54 10.49 -13.68
CA ARG A 105 9.16 9.21 -14.30
C ARG A 105 10.11 8.98 -15.45
N TRP A 106 10.54 7.75 -15.67
CA TRP A 106 11.50 7.50 -16.74
C TRP A 106 11.45 6.05 -17.22
N PHE A 107 11.77 5.87 -18.49
CA PHE A 107 12.09 4.57 -19.06
C PHE A 107 13.04 4.77 -20.26
N PHE A 108 13.58 3.68 -20.78
CA PHE A 108 14.26 3.70 -22.07
C PHE A 108 13.38 3.04 -23.12
N SER A 109 13.20 3.69 -24.27
CA SER A 109 12.48 3.10 -25.39
C SER A 109 13.19 1.86 -25.94
N THR A 110 12.49 1.08 -26.77
CA THR A 110 13.07 -0.06 -27.49
C THR A 110 14.26 0.35 -28.35
N GLU A 111 14.24 1.57 -28.92
CA GLU A 111 15.31 2.16 -29.73
C GLU A 111 16.40 2.86 -28.88
N GLY A 112 16.32 2.74 -27.55
CA GLY A 112 17.35 3.21 -26.62
C GLY A 112 17.33 4.70 -26.31
N PHE A 113 16.22 5.40 -26.56
CA PHE A 113 16.05 6.79 -26.15
C PHE A 113 15.62 6.87 -24.69
N LEU A 114 16.15 7.84 -23.95
CA LEU A 114 15.67 8.15 -22.61
C LEU A 114 14.36 8.94 -22.73
N VAL A 115 13.29 8.40 -22.16
CA VAL A 115 11.99 9.06 -22.08
C VAL A 115 11.73 9.43 -20.62
N ILE A 116 11.42 10.70 -20.36
CA ILE A 116 11.21 11.24 -19.01
C ILE A 116 9.86 11.94 -18.91
N GLY A 117 9.15 11.72 -17.81
CA GLY A 117 7.81 12.27 -17.55
C GLY A 117 7.71 12.97 -16.21
N GLY A 118 7.02 14.10 -16.15
CA GLY A 118 6.79 14.80 -14.90
C GLY A 118 5.81 14.04 -13.98
N LYS A 119 5.94 14.25 -12.68
CA LYS A 119 5.10 13.62 -11.65
C LYS A 119 3.88 14.45 -11.29
N ASP A 120 4.02 15.77 -11.44
CA ASP A 120 3.08 16.81 -11.07
C ASP A 120 3.37 18.10 -11.87
N ARG A 121 2.60 19.17 -11.61
CA ARG A 121 2.77 20.45 -12.31
C ARG A 121 4.12 21.11 -12.06
N ALA A 122 4.73 20.93 -10.89
CA ALA A 122 6.01 21.55 -10.55
C ALA A 122 7.16 20.87 -11.31
N THR A 123 7.17 19.53 -11.29
CA THR A 123 8.13 18.71 -12.02
C THR A 123 7.96 18.80 -13.53
N ASN A 124 6.74 18.95 -14.05
CA ASN A 124 6.50 19.28 -15.47
C ASN A 124 7.20 20.58 -15.87
N LYS A 125 7.06 21.65 -15.07
CA LYS A 125 7.75 22.92 -15.33
C LYS A 125 9.26 22.79 -15.21
N GLU A 126 9.74 22.03 -14.23
CA GLU A 126 11.17 21.77 -14.05
C GLU A 126 11.76 21.06 -15.28
N LEU A 127 11.09 20.02 -15.80
CA LEU A 127 11.49 19.30 -17.00
C LEU A 127 11.67 20.24 -18.19
N VAL A 128 10.63 21.02 -18.52
CA VAL A 128 10.66 21.92 -19.67
C VAL A 128 11.70 23.02 -19.52
N ARG A 129 11.85 23.60 -18.32
CA ARG A 129 12.74 24.76 -18.11
C ARG A 129 14.21 24.41 -17.93
N ARG A 130 14.52 23.24 -17.38
CA ARG A 130 15.89 22.87 -16.98
C ARG A 130 16.50 21.73 -17.77
N TYR A 131 15.69 20.83 -18.34
CA TYR A 131 16.17 19.57 -18.91
C TYR A 131 15.79 19.36 -20.38
N MET A 132 14.90 20.18 -20.94
CA MET A 132 14.52 20.12 -22.35
C MET A 132 15.52 20.89 -23.21
N GLU A 133 16.01 20.22 -24.24
CA GLU A 133 16.82 20.81 -25.31
C GLU A 133 15.94 21.12 -26.53
N MET A 134 16.43 21.93 -27.46
CA MET A 134 15.64 22.40 -28.61
C MET A 134 15.24 21.27 -29.57
N ASP A 135 16.11 20.26 -29.69
CA ASP A 135 15.95 19.08 -30.54
C ASP A 135 15.20 17.92 -29.87
N ASP A 136 14.92 18.02 -28.56
CA ASP A 136 14.09 17.05 -27.86
C ASP A 136 12.66 17.07 -28.40
N LEU A 137 11.95 15.95 -28.22
CA LEU A 137 10.53 15.88 -28.52
C LEU A 137 9.72 16.03 -27.23
N PHE A 138 8.79 16.98 -27.24
CA PHE A 138 7.84 17.25 -26.17
C PHE A 138 6.50 16.59 -26.50
N PHE A 139 5.95 15.82 -25.56
CA PHE A 139 4.67 15.14 -25.65
C PHE A 139 3.73 15.60 -24.55
N HIS A 140 2.47 15.83 -24.90
CA HIS A 140 1.41 16.15 -23.95
C HIS A 140 0.04 15.84 -24.55
N ILE A 141 -0.96 15.63 -23.70
CA ILE A 141 -2.36 15.43 -24.10
C ILE A 141 -3.07 16.79 -24.30
N GLU A 142 -4.10 16.89 -25.13
CA GLU A 142 -4.85 18.15 -25.30
C GLU A 142 -5.54 18.56 -23.99
N GLN A 143 -6.07 17.59 -23.25
CA GLN A 143 -6.80 17.82 -22.02
C GLN A 143 -5.88 18.31 -20.86
N PRO A 144 -6.39 19.20 -20.00
CA PRO A 144 -5.68 19.59 -18.78
C PRO A 144 -5.38 18.41 -17.86
N GLY A 145 -4.19 18.42 -17.24
CA GLY A 145 -3.81 17.43 -16.22
C GLY A 145 -3.02 16.23 -16.76
N GLY A 146 -2.45 16.34 -17.96
CA GLY A 146 -1.43 15.42 -18.48
C GLY A 146 -0.06 15.60 -17.81
N ALA A 147 0.71 14.52 -17.77
CA ALA A 147 2.16 14.63 -17.60
C ALA A 147 2.79 15.24 -18.86
N VAL A 148 3.80 16.08 -18.66
CA VAL A 148 4.74 16.42 -19.73
C VAL A 148 5.69 15.25 -19.88
N VAL A 149 5.85 14.74 -21.10
CA VAL A 149 6.82 13.69 -21.44
C VAL A 149 7.82 14.24 -22.45
N LEU A 150 9.11 14.01 -22.21
CA LEU A 150 10.20 14.40 -23.10
C LEU A 150 10.94 13.15 -23.59
N VAL A 151 11.24 13.10 -24.88
CA VAL A 151 12.18 12.13 -25.46
C VAL A 151 13.49 12.85 -25.67
N LYS A 152 14.54 12.40 -24.97
CA LYS A 152 15.89 12.96 -25.09
C LYS A 152 16.56 12.45 -26.36
N THR A 153 16.58 13.28 -27.41
CA THR A 153 17.00 12.87 -28.76
C THR A 153 18.51 12.89 -28.92
N ARG A 154 19.19 13.89 -28.35
CA ARG A 154 20.65 14.10 -28.47
C ARG A 154 21.09 14.12 -29.95
N GLY A 155 20.35 14.82 -30.79
CA GLY A 155 20.58 14.94 -32.23
C GLY A 155 20.25 13.69 -33.06
N ARG A 156 19.82 12.57 -32.44
CA ARG A 156 19.43 11.36 -33.18
C ARG A 156 18.00 11.46 -33.69
N VAL A 157 17.74 10.89 -34.88
CA VAL A 157 16.39 10.74 -35.42
C VAL A 157 15.62 9.71 -34.60
N VAL A 158 14.43 10.11 -34.12
CA VAL A 158 13.54 9.25 -33.32
C VAL A 158 12.66 8.44 -34.27
N GLY A 159 12.65 7.12 -34.12
CA GLY A 159 11.80 6.24 -34.92
C GLY A 159 10.38 6.11 -34.36
N ASN A 160 9.51 5.50 -35.16
CA ASN A 160 8.09 5.39 -34.84
C ASN A 160 7.83 4.62 -33.55
N GLU A 161 8.65 3.62 -33.21
CA GLU A 161 8.48 2.86 -31.97
C GLU A 161 8.63 3.75 -30.74
N THR A 162 9.67 4.60 -30.69
CA THR A 162 9.86 5.55 -29.59
C THR A 162 8.74 6.59 -29.55
N LEU A 163 8.27 7.07 -30.71
CA LEU A 163 7.15 8.02 -30.77
C LEU A 163 5.87 7.42 -30.17
N THR A 164 5.51 6.20 -30.57
CA THR A 164 4.35 5.49 -30.04
C THR A 164 4.51 5.20 -28.54
N GLN A 165 5.69 4.76 -28.10
CA GLN A 165 5.96 4.50 -26.69
C GLN A 165 5.86 5.77 -25.84
N ALA A 166 6.40 6.90 -26.31
CA ALA A 166 6.28 8.18 -25.62
C ALA A 166 4.81 8.66 -25.57
N ALA A 167 4.03 8.43 -26.64
CA ALA A 167 2.60 8.74 -26.67
C ALA A 167 1.80 7.87 -25.69
N ASP A 168 2.02 6.55 -25.67
CA ASP A 168 1.39 5.61 -24.72
C ASP A 168 1.69 6.05 -23.26
N TYR A 169 2.92 6.48 -23.01
CA TYR A 169 3.33 6.96 -21.69
C TYR A 169 2.62 8.27 -21.30
N ALA A 170 2.58 9.26 -22.20
CA ALA A 170 1.91 10.53 -21.96
C ALA A 170 0.39 10.36 -21.77
N ALA A 171 -0.25 9.52 -22.59
CA ALA A 171 -1.65 9.16 -22.47
C ALA A 171 -1.94 8.49 -21.11
N SER A 172 -1.08 7.57 -20.69
CA SER A 172 -1.28 6.81 -19.46
C SER A 172 -1.14 7.67 -18.20
N PHE A 173 -0.25 8.66 -18.20
CA PHE A 173 -0.09 9.63 -17.09
C PHE A 173 -0.96 10.88 -17.27
N SER A 174 -2.20 10.70 -17.70
CA SER A 174 -3.14 11.78 -17.93
C SER A 174 -4.49 11.56 -17.25
N ARG A 175 -5.40 12.51 -17.44
CA ARG A 175 -6.79 12.41 -16.99
C ARG A 175 -7.53 11.24 -17.67
N ALA A 176 -7.15 10.84 -18.89
CA ALA A 176 -7.78 9.74 -19.61
C ALA A 176 -7.70 8.41 -18.84
N TRP A 177 -6.64 8.19 -18.05
CA TRP A 177 -6.53 7.00 -17.19
C TRP A 177 -7.60 6.97 -16.11
N ARG A 178 -7.86 8.10 -15.47
CA ARG A 178 -8.90 8.22 -14.44
C ARG A 178 -10.30 8.04 -15.00
N GLU A 179 -10.48 8.41 -16.27
CA GLU A 179 -11.74 8.28 -17.00
C GLU A 179 -11.95 6.85 -17.56
N GLY A 180 -10.98 5.95 -17.39
CA GLY A 180 -11.12 4.56 -17.82
C GLY A 180 -11.00 4.36 -19.33
N LEU A 181 -10.47 5.33 -20.06
CA LEU A 181 -10.33 5.24 -21.51
C LEU A 181 -9.24 4.24 -21.91
N SER A 182 -9.40 3.57 -23.06
CA SER A 182 -8.36 2.69 -23.60
C SER A 182 -7.32 3.42 -24.46
N TYR A 183 -7.71 4.56 -25.04
CA TYR A 183 -6.86 5.40 -25.89
C TYR A 183 -7.07 6.88 -25.58
N ALA A 184 -6.06 7.69 -25.84
CA ALA A 184 -6.16 9.14 -25.83
C ALA A 184 -5.30 9.77 -26.94
N ASP A 185 -5.75 10.91 -27.45
CA ASP A 185 -4.97 11.69 -28.41
C ASP A 185 -3.86 12.45 -27.70
N VAL A 186 -2.63 12.27 -28.18
CA VAL A 186 -1.43 12.91 -27.66
C VAL A 186 -0.78 13.67 -28.80
N TYR A 187 -0.41 14.92 -28.56
CA TYR A 187 0.40 15.65 -29.51
C TYR A 187 1.87 15.64 -29.11
N TYR A 188 2.74 15.75 -30.11
CA TYR A 188 4.13 16.05 -29.90
C TYR A 188 4.64 17.16 -30.82
N VAL A 189 5.68 17.84 -30.35
CA VAL A 189 6.38 18.94 -31.03
C VAL A 189 7.87 18.91 -30.67
N ARG A 190 8.70 19.63 -31.42
CA ARG A 190 10.10 19.86 -31.03
C ARG A 190 10.18 20.82 -29.84
N GLY A 191 11.22 20.70 -29.04
CA GLY A 191 11.47 21.54 -27.87
C GLY A 191 11.51 23.03 -28.21
N GLU A 192 12.05 23.40 -29.38
CA GLU A 192 12.05 24.79 -29.88
C GLU A 192 10.65 25.41 -30.07
N GLN A 193 9.62 24.58 -30.23
CA GLN A 193 8.24 25.04 -30.36
C GLN A 193 7.57 25.32 -29.01
N VAL A 194 8.18 24.90 -27.90
CA VAL A 194 7.58 24.96 -26.57
C VAL A 194 8.06 26.22 -25.83
N LEU A 195 7.16 27.17 -25.66
CA LEU A 195 7.42 28.43 -24.98
C LEU A 195 6.79 28.44 -23.58
N SER A 196 7.57 28.91 -22.60
CA SER A 196 7.09 29.08 -21.21
C SER A 196 6.14 30.25 -21.02
N HIS A 197 6.05 31.16 -21.98
CA HIS A 197 5.23 32.37 -21.94
C HIS A 197 4.46 32.52 -23.26
N PRO A 198 3.23 33.03 -23.20
CA PRO A 198 2.45 33.27 -24.41
C PRO A 198 2.96 34.54 -25.13
N PRO A 199 2.62 34.72 -26.42
CA PRO A 199 2.78 36.00 -27.09
C PRO A 199 2.02 37.13 -26.36
N PRO A 200 2.46 38.40 -26.52
CA PRO A 200 1.75 39.55 -25.96
C PRO A 200 0.26 39.54 -26.31
N GLY A 201 -0.61 39.77 -25.33
CA GLY A 201 -2.06 39.80 -25.50
C GLY A 201 -2.77 38.43 -25.38
N MET A 202 -2.03 37.32 -25.24
CA MET A 202 -2.63 36.00 -25.00
C MET A 202 -2.45 35.55 -23.54
N TYR A 203 -3.48 34.93 -22.98
CA TYR A 203 -3.43 34.31 -21.66
C TYR A 203 -3.25 32.80 -21.78
N ILE A 204 -2.30 32.24 -21.01
CA ILE A 204 -2.20 30.80 -20.79
C ILE A 204 -2.42 30.48 -19.31
N PRO A 205 -3.17 29.42 -18.97
CA PRO A 205 -3.33 29.00 -17.59
C PRO A 205 -1.98 28.73 -16.90
N LYS A 206 -1.91 29.02 -15.59
CA LYS A 206 -0.72 28.75 -14.78
C LYS A 206 -0.37 27.25 -14.85
N GLY A 207 0.77 26.93 -15.46
CA GLY A 207 1.24 25.54 -15.62
C GLY A 207 1.10 24.96 -17.02
N SER A 208 0.53 25.72 -17.96
CA SER A 208 0.49 25.38 -19.37
C SER A 208 1.72 25.92 -20.11
N PHE A 209 1.98 25.37 -21.29
CA PHE A 209 3.01 25.81 -22.22
C PHE A 209 2.37 26.30 -23.51
N TYR A 210 2.91 27.37 -24.09
CA TYR A 210 2.49 27.83 -25.40
C TYR A 210 3.25 27.05 -26.47
N ILE A 211 2.53 26.51 -27.45
CA ILE A 211 3.11 25.70 -28.53
C ILE A 211 3.05 26.52 -29.82
N LYS A 212 4.21 26.84 -30.38
CA LYS A 212 4.33 27.58 -31.65
C LYS A 212 4.21 26.61 -32.84
N GLY A 213 3.39 26.98 -33.82
CA GLY A 213 3.28 26.25 -35.09
C GLY A 213 2.45 24.98 -35.00
N LYS A 214 2.70 24.05 -35.92
CA LYS A 214 1.90 22.83 -36.09
C LYS A 214 2.24 21.78 -35.03
N ARG A 215 1.21 21.10 -34.54
CA ARG A 215 1.29 19.92 -33.68
C ARG A 215 1.13 18.65 -34.51
N THR A 216 1.85 17.59 -34.14
CA THR A 216 1.66 16.25 -34.71
C THR A 216 0.94 15.38 -33.69
N TYR A 217 -0.09 14.66 -34.10
CA TYR A 217 -0.94 13.87 -33.21
C TYR A 217 -0.70 12.38 -33.39
N LEU A 218 -0.75 11.65 -32.28
CA LEU A 218 -0.68 10.20 -32.18
C LEU A 218 -1.76 9.71 -31.23
N LYS A 219 -2.22 8.47 -31.42
CA LYS A 219 -3.07 7.80 -30.44
C LYS A 219 -2.21 7.00 -29.47
N GLY A 220 -2.23 7.39 -28.21
CA GLY A 220 -1.58 6.67 -27.13
C GLY A 220 -2.53 5.65 -26.49
N ARG A 221 -2.07 4.41 -26.34
CA ARG A 221 -2.72 3.36 -25.56
C ARG A 221 -2.53 3.61 -24.08
N LEU A 222 -3.60 3.43 -23.32
CA LEU A 222 -3.58 3.48 -21.87
C LEU A 222 -3.28 2.10 -21.31
N GLU A 223 -2.02 1.71 -21.46
CA GLU A 223 -1.50 0.45 -20.95
C GLU A 223 -0.03 0.61 -20.56
N LEU A 224 0.33 0.16 -19.37
CA LEU A 224 1.70 0.22 -18.87
C LEU A 224 2.14 -1.11 -18.28
N ALA A 225 3.44 -1.35 -18.33
CA ALA A 225 4.11 -2.34 -17.52
C ALA A 225 4.79 -1.65 -16.32
N ILE A 226 4.66 -2.23 -15.13
CA ILE A 226 5.36 -1.82 -13.91
C ILE A 226 6.29 -2.96 -13.52
N GLY A 227 7.55 -2.66 -13.27
CA GLY A 227 8.53 -3.71 -13.05
C GLY A 227 9.89 -3.21 -12.60
N LEU A 228 10.83 -4.16 -12.54
CA LEU A 228 12.21 -3.92 -12.15
C LEU A 228 13.09 -3.77 -13.39
N TRP A 229 13.62 -2.57 -13.57
CA TRP A 229 14.57 -2.21 -14.60
C TRP A 229 15.99 -2.31 -14.06
N GLU A 230 16.87 -3.05 -14.73
CA GLU A 230 18.28 -3.10 -14.36
C GLU A 230 19.05 -1.92 -14.99
N LEU A 231 19.68 -1.11 -14.15
CA LEU A 231 20.48 0.04 -14.56
C LEU A 231 21.77 0.08 -13.74
N ASP A 232 22.92 0.05 -14.42
CA ASP A 232 24.25 0.01 -13.80
C ASP A 232 24.41 -1.10 -12.74
N GLY A 233 23.80 -2.28 -12.97
CA GLY A 233 23.80 -3.42 -12.05
C GLY A 233 22.83 -3.30 -10.86
N GLU A 234 22.01 -2.25 -10.80
CA GLU A 234 20.98 -2.07 -9.77
C GLU A 234 19.57 -2.21 -10.34
N LEU A 235 18.67 -2.85 -9.58
CA LEU A 235 17.25 -2.93 -9.93
C LEU A 235 16.49 -1.68 -9.47
N ARG A 236 15.74 -1.07 -10.38
CA ARG A 236 14.93 0.15 -10.17
C ARG A 236 13.47 -0.16 -10.47
N ILE A 237 12.55 0.20 -9.57
CA ILE A 237 11.12 0.16 -9.88
C ILE A 237 10.80 1.32 -10.83
N THR A 238 10.22 1.02 -11.98
CA THR A 238 9.69 2.03 -12.89
C THR A 238 8.48 1.49 -13.66
N SER A 239 7.86 2.37 -14.44
CA SER A 239 6.82 2.03 -15.39
C SER A 239 7.24 2.41 -16.80
N CYS A 240 6.81 1.63 -17.78
CA CYS A 240 7.05 1.90 -19.20
C CYS A 240 5.90 1.36 -20.06
N PRO A 241 5.79 1.76 -21.32
CA PRO A 241 4.92 1.10 -22.30
C PRO A 241 5.26 -0.40 -22.41
N VAL A 242 4.28 -1.21 -22.82
CA VAL A 242 4.38 -2.67 -22.82
C VAL A 242 5.55 -3.16 -23.68
N GLU A 243 5.79 -2.52 -24.82
CA GLU A 243 6.85 -2.87 -25.76
C GLU A 243 8.25 -2.66 -25.15
N ALA A 244 8.45 -1.57 -24.42
CA ALA A 244 9.70 -1.27 -23.73
C ALA A 244 9.98 -2.18 -22.53
N SER A 245 8.95 -2.89 -22.03
CA SER A 245 9.03 -3.71 -20.83
C SER A 245 9.88 -4.98 -20.98
N ASN A 246 10.30 -5.34 -22.20
CA ASN A 246 11.15 -6.50 -22.44
C ASN A 246 12.54 -6.37 -21.80
N ARG A 247 12.97 -5.15 -21.48
CA ARG A 247 14.21 -4.87 -20.74
C ARG A 247 14.05 -4.98 -19.22
N MET A 248 12.83 -5.13 -18.71
CA MET A 248 12.57 -5.36 -17.29
C MET A 248 12.77 -6.83 -16.94
N LYS A 249 13.39 -7.12 -15.79
CA LYS A 249 13.59 -8.49 -15.28
C LYS A 249 12.28 -9.16 -14.90
N VAL A 250 11.44 -8.41 -14.21
CA VAL A 250 10.09 -8.81 -13.79
C VAL A 250 9.15 -7.66 -14.01
N LYS A 251 7.91 -7.96 -14.40
CA LYS A 251 6.93 -6.96 -14.82
C LYS A 251 5.50 -7.43 -14.61
N VAL A 252 4.63 -6.47 -14.40
CA VAL A 252 3.17 -6.62 -14.33
C VAL A 252 2.53 -5.61 -15.26
N ARG A 253 1.62 -6.07 -16.12
CA ARG A 253 0.85 -5.21 -17.02
C ARG A 253 -0.37 -4.68 -16.29
N VAL A 254 -0.64 -3.39 -16.44
CA VAL A 254 -1.83 -2.73 -15.90
C VAL A 254 -2.51 -1.89 -16.97
N VAL A 255 -3.82 -1.84 -16.88
CA VAL A 255 -4.72 -1.00 -17.68
C VAL A 255 -5.67 -0.26 -16.74
N PRO A 256 -6.39 0.78 -17.20
CA PRO A 256 -7.49 1.35 -16.45
C PRO A 256 -8.54 0.30 -16.08
N GLY A 257 -9.12 0.40 -14.89
CA GLY A 257 -10.07 -0.58 -14.38
C GLY A 257 -10.69 -0.16 -13.06
N ASP A 258 -11.02 -1.12 -12.20
CA ASP A 258 -11.90 -0.89 -11.05
C ASP A 258 -11.16 -1.00 -9.70
N MET A 259 -9.92 -1.46 -9.69
CA MET A 259 -9.14 -1.66 -8.47
C MET A 259 -8.52 -0.35 -7.98
N GLU A 260 -8.54 -0.12 -6.67
CA GLU A 260 -7.92 1.07 -6.09
C GLU A 260 -6.39 1.05 -6.18
N LYS A 261 -5.79 2.24 -6.25
CA LYS A 261 -4.34 2.41 -6.41
C LYS A 261 -3.52 1.70 -5.33
N LEU A 262 -3.88 1.86 -4.06
CA LEU A 262 -3.13 1.27 -2.94
C LEU A 262 -3.25 -0.26 -2.92
N GLY A 263 -4.45 -0.81 -3.12
CA GLY A 263 -4.66 -2.25 -3.23
C GLY A 263 -3.91 -2.85 -4.41
N THR A 264 -3.95 -2.19 -5.57
CA THR A 264 -3.21 -2.60 -6.77
C THR A 264 -1.70 -2.59 -6.53
N ALA A 265 -1.16 -1.55 -5.88
CA ALA A 265 0.26 -1.47 -5.57
C ALA A 265 0.74 -2.61 -4.64
N LYS A 266 -0.08 -3.01 -3.65
CA LYS A 266 0.21 -4.17 -2.80
C LYS A 266 0.25 -5.48 -3.59
N MET A 267 -0.72 -5.70 -4.47
CA MET A 267 -0.74 -6.89 -5.34
C MET A 267 0.43 -6.91 -6.31
N ILE A 268 0.77 -5.77 -6.93
CA ILE A 268 1.96 -5.66 -7.79
C ILE A 268 3.23 -5.98 -7.01
N LYS A 269 3.36 -5.48 -5.78
CA LYS A 269 4.49 -5.77 -4.90
C LYS A 269 4.66 -7.28 -4.71
N GLU A 270 3.59 -7.97 -4.29
CA GLU A 270 3.61 -9.42 -4.07
C GLU A 270 3.96 -10.19 -5.35
N ILE A 271 3.40 -9.80 -6.49
CA ILE A 271 3.71 -10.44 -7.77
C ILE A 271 5.19 -10.25 -8.13
N LEU A 272 5.70 -9.01 -8.05
CA LEU A 272 7.09 -8.71 -8.42
C LEU A 272 8.10 -9.39 -7.49
N GLU A 273 7.84 -9.44 -6.17
CA GLU A 273 8.71 -10.13 -5.21
C GLU A 273 8.74 -11.64 -5.46
N ASN A 274 7.59 -12.26 -5.72
CA ASN A 274 7.50 -13.69 -6.03
C ASN A 274 8.19 -14.05 -7.35
N GLU A 275 7.96 -13.28 -8.41
CA GLU A 275 8.61 -13.50 -9.70
C GLU A 275 10.12 -13.24 -9.62
N LEU A 276 10.56 -12.22 -8.88
CA LEU A 276 11.99 -11.93 -8.73
C LEU A 276 12.70 -13.08 -8.01
N LYS A 277 12.08 -13.64 -6.97
CA LYS A 277 12.61 -14.81 -6.25
C LYS A 277 12.81 -16.01 -7.17
N LYS A 278 11.88 -16.25 -8.11
CA LYS A 278 12.01 -17.33 -9.11
C LYS A 278 13.16 -17.09 -10.08
N VAL A 279 13.36 -15.85 -10.53
CA VAL A 279 14.34 -15.53 -11.58
C VAL A 279 15.76 -15.40 -11.02
N THR A 280 15.92 -14.82 -9.83
CA THR A 280 17.24 -14.42 -9.30
C THR A 280 17.65 -15.16 -8.02
N ASN A 281 16.76 -16.00 -7.47
CA ASN A 281 16.90 -16.61 -6.14
C ASN A 281 17.15 -15.58 -5.01
N MET A 282 16.93 -14.29 -5.26
CA MET A 282 17.06 -13.20 -4.30
C MET A 282 15.69 -12.80 -3.76
N SER A 283 15.62 -12.60 -2.44
CA SER A 283 14.47 -11.98 -1.78
C SER A 283 14.75 -10.49 -1.61
N LEU A 284 14.38 -9.68 -2.61
CA LEU A 284 14.46 -8.23 -2.51
C LEU A 284 13.12 -7.69 -1.98
N TYR A 285 13.17 -6.90 -0.91
CA TYR A 285 12.00 -6.17 -0.45
C TYR A 285 11.79 -4.92 -1.30
N LEU A 286 10.62 -4.80 -1.91
CA LEU A 286 10.25 -3.65 -2.71
C LEU A 286 9.54 -2.59 -1.85
N ASP A 287 9.95 -1.34 -2.02
CA ASP A 287 9.29 -0.21 -1.37
C ASP A 287 7.94 0.05 -2.05
N LEU A 288 6.86 0.01 -1.26
CA LEU A 288 5.50 0.26 -1.75
C LEU A 288 5.36 1.68 -2.30
N ASP A 289 6.08 2.65 -1.75
CA ASP A 289 6.05 4.04 -2.20
C ASP A 289 6.67 4.20 -3.60
N GLU A 290 7.73 3.44 -3.91
CA GLU A 290 8.32 3.43 -5.27
C GLU A 290 7.31 2.87 -6.30
N ILE A 291 6.53 1.84 -5.95
CA ILE A 291 5.47 1.27 -6.81
C ILE A 291 4.32 2.27 -6.99
N LEU A 292 3.86 2.92 -5.91
CA LEU A 292 2.81 3.93 -5.96
C LEU A 292 3.20 5.12 -6.85
N LYS A 293 4.48 5.50 -6.83
CA LYS A 293 5.05 6.54 -7.69
C LYS A 293 5.13 6.11 -9.15
N ALA A 294 5.35 4.83 -9.44
CA ALA A 294 5.39 4.29 -10.80
C ALA A 294 3.99 4.17 -11.45
N LEU A 295 2.93 4.06 -10.64
CA LEU A 295 1.55 3.96 -11.14
C LEU A 295 0.95 5.32 -11.54
N PRO A 296 0.17 5.38 -12.64
CA PRO A 296 -0.70 6.51 -12.98
C PRO A 296 -1.64 6.97 -11.84
N PRO A 297 -2.28 8.14 -11.96
CA PRO A 297 -3.41 8.48 -11.10
C PRO A 297 -4.68 7.77 -11.60
N GLY A 298 -5.39 7.05 -10.72
CA GLY A 298 -6.69 6.45 -11.05
C GLY A 298 -6.90 5.06 -10.47
N ARG A 299 -7.74 4.28 -11.15
CA ARG A 299 -8.06 2.89 -10.83
C ARG A 299 -7.45 1.96 -11.88
N PHE A 300 -7.32 0.68 -11.55
CA PHE A 300 -6.50 -0.26 -12.30
C PHE A 300 -7.19 -1.60 -12.51
N ARG A 301 -6.74 -2.32 -13.53
CA ARG A 301 -6.91 -3.76 -13.66
C ARG A 301 -5.56 -4.35 -13.97
N ILE A 302 -5.17 -5.38 -13.21
CA ILE A 302 -3.94 -6.13 -13.47
C ILE A 302 -4.25 -7.14 -14.58
N MET A 303 -3.51 -7.06 -15.68
CA MET A 303 -3.59 -8.03 -16.76
C MET A 303 -2.75 -9.24 -16.35
N ARG A 304 -3.40 -10.34 -15.94
CA ARG A 304 -2.72 -11.61 -15.70
C ARG A 304 -2.27 -12.18 -17.06
N ARG A 305 -1.03 -12.66 -17.10
CA ARG A 305 -0.50 -13.42 -18.23
C ARG A 305 -1.19 -14.77 -18.32
#